data_AF-A0A0A2WE84-F1
#
_entry.id   AF-A0A0A2WE84-F1
#
_cell.length_a   1.000
_cell.length_b   1.000
_cell.length_c   1.000
_cell.angle_alpha   90.00
_cell.angle_beta   90.00
_cell.angle_gamma   90.00
#
_symmetry.space_group_name_H-M   'P 1'
#
loop_
_entity.id
_entity.type
_entity.pdbx_description
1 polymer ?
#
loop_
_entity_poly.entity_id
_entity_poly.type
_entity_poly.pdbx_seq_one_letter_code
_entity_poly.pdbx_strand_id
1 'polypeptide(L)'
;MYPVDLHMHTVASTHAYSTLHDYIAVAKAKGIKLFAITDHGPDMADAPHYWHFVNMRIWPRLVDGVGILRGIESNIKNTAGEIDCTGPMLDALDLIIAGFHEPVFPPKDKATHTEAMIATMANGDVHIISHPGNPKFEIDIPAVAAAAAKYNVALELNNSSFTHSRIGSGPNCRAIAEAVRDAGGWLALGSDSHTAFTLGDFTECRKILDEINFPEERILNVSPRRLLGFLEAQPVMNEFSIICRVLGSLFYRQPQDPLLVPLFTLIREGKLAASWPLEQDELLGRLQNSCDPQLLAADFNALFVGEKCSVPPFRSAWEAGSDEGEVRQFLKQRGMPLGESPADHFGTLLLAASWLEDQSQEDEFEAQVTLFDDYLMPWCGTFLGKVEAHATTPFYRTLAAISREALQAMRDELQESEEE
;
A
#
# COMPACT_ATOMS: atom_id res chain seq x y z
N MET A 1 -11.15 2.46 -29.38
CA MET A 1 -9.85 1.74 -29.44
C MET A 1 -9.01 2.26 -28.30
N TYR A 2 -8.49 1.38 -27.46
CA TYR A 2 -7.69 1.76 -26.30
C TYR A 2 -6.19 1.69 -26.68
N PRO A 3 -5.43 2.80 -26.60
CA PRO A 3 -4.02 2.83 -27.01
C PRO A 3 -3.06 2.29 -25.93
N VAL A 4 -3.57 1.60 -24.92
CA VAL A 4 -2.80 1.10 -23.77
C VAL A 4 -3.17 -0.36 -23.48
N ASP A 5 -2.17 -1.22 -23.28
CA ASP A 5 -2.37 -2.60 -22.81
C ASP A 5 -1.44 -2.92 -21.64
N LEU A 6 -2.00 -3.46 -20.57
CA LEU A 6 -1.38 -3.49 -19.25
C LEU A 6 -0.90 -4.87 -18.82
N HIS A 7 -1.26 -5.92 -19.55
CA HIS A 7 -1.00 -7.29 -19.12
C HIS A 7 -0.60 -8.19 -20.28
N MET A 8 0.67 -8.61 -20.30
CA MET A 8 1.22 -9.56 -21.27
C MET A 8 2.54 -10.17 -20.80
N HIS A 9 2.88 -11.31 -21.41
CA HIS A 9 4.00 -12.17 -21.03
C HIS A 9 4.97 -12.38 -22.20
N THR A 10 6.23 -12.61 -21.86
CA THR A 10 7.32 -12.84 -22.79
C THR A 10 7.87 -14.26 -22.65
N VAL A 11 8.82 -14.62 -23.52
CA VAL A 11 9.60 -15.87 -23.45
C VAL A 11 10.34 -16.11 -22.13
N ALA A 12 10.30 -15.16 -21.19
CA ALA A 12 10.76 -15.34 -19.82
C ALA A 12 9.99 -16.46 -19.09
N SER A 13 8.73 -16.69 -19.48
CA SER A 13 7.98 -17.92 -19.20
C SER A 13 7.88 -18.77 -20.47
N THR A 14 8.13 -20.08 -20.36
CA THR A 14 8.20 -20.94 -21.56
C THR A 14 6.85 -21.19 -22.23
N HIS A 15 5.74 -20.94 -21.53
CA HIS A 15 4.40 -20.95 -22.10
C HIS A 15 3.99 -19.64 -22.81
N ALA A 16 4.87 -18.64 -22.85
CA ALA A 16 4.74 -17.44 -23.68
C ALA A 16 5.86 -17.39 -24.74
N TYR A 17 5.58 -16.76 -25.88
CA TYR A 17 6.33 -16.99 -27.12
C TYR A 17 6.83 -15.71 -27.81
N SER A 18 6.71 -14.56 -27.16
CA SER A 18 7.13 -13.27 -27.73
C SER A 18 8.20 -12.59 -26.90
N THR A 19 9.06 -11.84 -27.57
CA THR A 19 10.11 -11.03 -26.94
C THR A 19 9.63 -9.58 -26.76
N LEU A 20 10.37 -8.79 -25.97
CA LEU A 20 10.15 -7.34 -25.90
C LEU A 20 10.14 -6.68 -27.29
N HIS A 21 11.02 -7.12 -28.21
CA HIS A 21 11.07 -6.57 -29.57
C HIS A 21 9.81 -6.89 -30.38
N ASP A 22 9.25 -8.08 -30.22
CA ASP A 22 7.99 -8.45 -30.89
C ASP A 22 6.84 -7.55 -30.44
N TYR A 23 6.74 -7.30 -29.13
CA TYR A 23 5.72 -6.39 -28.58
C TYR A 23 5.88 -4.95 -29.08
N ILE A 24 7.11 -4.42 -29.13
CA ILE A 24 7.37 -3.07 -29.69
C ILE A 24 6.91 -2.99 -31.15
N ALA A 25 7.25 -4.00 -31.96
CA ALA A 25 6.90 -4.05 -33.38
C ALA A 25 5.38 -4.10 -33.58
N VAL A 26 4.67 -4.96 -32.83
CA VAL A 26 3.21 -5.06 -32.92
C VAL A 26 2.52 -3.83 -32.35
N ALA A 27 3.02 -3.26 -31.25
CA ALA A 27 2.48 -2.04 -30.65
C ALA A 27 2.46 -0.89 -31.67
N LYS A 28 3.60 -0.69 -32.35
CA LYS A 28 3.73 0.29 -33.43
C LYS A 28 2.72 0.02 -34.56
N ALA A 29 2.60 -1.23 -35.00
CA ALA A 29 1.69 -1.61 -36.08
C ALA A 29 0.20 -1.42 -35.72
N LYS A 30 -0.17 -1.66 -34.46
CA LYS A 30 -1.54 -1.51 -33.95
C LYS A 30 -1.85 -0.11 -33.42
N GLY A 31 -0.88 0.80 -33.39
CA GLY A 31 -1.05 2.15 -32.87
C GLY A 31 -1.14 2.24 -31.33
N ILE A 32 -0.73 1.19 -30.61
CA ILE A 32 -0.58 1.21 -29.16
C ILE A 32 0.53 2.19 -28.79
N LYS A 33 0.27 3.05 -27.81
CA LYS A 33 1.14 4.14 -27.39
C LYS A 33 1.91 3.84 -26.11
N LEU A 34 1.38 2.95 -25.28
CA LEU A 34 1.99 2.53 -24.03
C LEU A 34 1.61 1.08 -23.77
N PHE A 35 2.56 0.24 -23.38
CA PHE A 35 2.26 -1.11 -22.90
C PHE A 35 3.14 -1.47 -21.72
N ALA A 36 2.70 -2.44 -20.91
CA ALA A 36 3.49 -3.02 -19.84
C ALA A 36 3.83 -4.49 -20.16
N ILE A 37 5.08 -4.90 -19.94
CA ILE A 37 5.40 -6.32 -19.80
C ILE A 37 5.24 -6.69 -18.34
N THR A 38 4.46 -7.74 -18.06
CA THR A 38 4.09 -8.19 -16.72
C THR A 38 4.27 -9.69 -16.62
N ASP A 39 5.51 -10.15 -16.83
CA ASP A 39 5.87 -11.56 -16.68
C ASP A 39 5.52 -12.07 -15.28
N HIS A 40 5.24 -13.38 -15.16
CA HIS A 40 4.80 -13.98 -13.90
C HIS A 40 5.84 -13.87 -12.79
N GLY A 41 5.39 -13.64 -11.56
CA GLY A 41 6.26 -13.57 -10.40
C GLY A 41 7.05 -14.87 -10.14
N PRO A 42 8.24 -14.76 -9.50
CA PRO A 42 9.25 -15.81 -9.45
C PRO A 42 8.85 -17.07 -8.67
N ASP A 43 7.80 -17.03 -7.84
CA ASP A 43 7.35 -18.21 -7.08
C ASP A 43 6.54 -19.19 -7.96
N MET A 44 6.15 -18.81 -9.17
CA MET A 44 5.41 -19.67 -10.11
C MET A 44 6.35 -20.61 -10.90
N ALA A 45 5.90 -21.86 -11.15
CA ALA A 45 6.76 -22.94 -11.64
C ALA A 45 7.41 -22.74 -13.03
N ASP A 46 6.84 -21.91 -13.90
CA ASP A 46 7.39 -21.55 -15.23
C ASP A 46 7.72 -20.05 -15.31
N ALA A 47 8.00 -19.41 -14.17
CA ALA A 47 8.33 -18.00 -14.09
C ALA A 47 9.84 -17.74 -14.23
N PRO A 48 10.23 -16.52 -14.65
CA PRO A 48 11.62 -16.13 -14.66
C PRO A 48 12.22 -15.95 -13.26
N HIS A 49 13.54 -15.98 -13.20
CA HIS A 49 14.30 -15.62 -12.00
C HIS A 49 14.10 -14.14 -11.63
N TYR A 50 14.11 -13.78 -10.32
CA TYR A 50 13.83 -12.40 -9.86
C TYR A 50 14.72 -11.30 -10.49
N TRP A 51 15.95 -11.65 -10.92
CA TRP A 51 16.84 -10.75 -11.67
C TRP A 51 16.24 -10.25 -12.99
N HIS A 52 15.31 -10.99 -13.58
CA HIS A 52 14.55 -10.54 -14.74
C HIS A 52 13.89 -9.19 -14.46
N PHE A 53 13.16 -9.09 -13.33
CA PHE A 53 12.45 -7.89 -12.90
C PHE A 53 13.41 -6.77 -12.46
N VAL A 54 14.36 -7.07 -11.57
CA VAL A 54 15.34 -6.08 -11.07
C VAL A 54 16.11 -5.44 -12.23
N ASN A 55 16.42 -6.21 -13.26
CA ASN A 55 17.20 -5.72 -14.39
C ASN A 55 16.35 -5.07 -15.49
N MET A 56 15.00 -5.07 -15.41
CA MET A 56 14.16 -4.28 -16.32
C MET A 56 14.51 -2.79 -16.28
N ARG A 57 15.17 -2.32 -15.20
CA ARG A 57 15.67 -0.95 -15.07
C ARG A 57 16.55 -0.45 -16.22
N ILE A 58 17.16 -1.36 -16.99
CA ILE A 58 18.00 -1.01 -18.16
C ILE A 58 17.19 -0.78 -19.44
N TRP A 59 15.90 -1.13 -19.46
CA TRP A 59 15.08 -1.03 -20.67
C TRP A 59 14.91 0.43 -21.10
N PRO A 60 14.90 0.70 -22.41
CA PRO A 60 14.51 2.02 -22.91
C PRO A 60 13.07 2.32 -22.50
N ARG A 61 12.79 3.58 -22.11
CA ARG A 61 11.42 4.02 -21.77
C ARG A 61 10.53 4.22 -23.00
N LEU A 62 11.14 4.50 -24.15
CA LEU A 62 10.45 4.82 -25.41
C LEU A 62 11.23 4.25 -26.59
N VAL A 63 10.55 3.50 -27.46
CA VAL A 63 11.12 2.99 -28.72
C VAL A 63 10.10 3.21 -29.83
N ASP A 64 10.51 3.80 -30.96
CA ASP A 64 9.62 4.07 -32.09
C ASP A 64 8.32 4.85 -31.74
N GLY A 65 8.37 5.67 -30.69
CA GLY A 65 7.20 6.41 -30.20
C GLY A 65 6.21 5.57 -29.38
N VAL A 66 6.59 4.36 -28.97
CA VAL A 66 5.84 3.47 -28.07
C VAL A 66 6.51 3.47 -26.70
N GLY A 67 5.76 3.84 -25.67
CA GLY A 67 6.21 3.80 -24.28
C GLY A 67 6.18 2.39 -23.71
N ILE A 68 7.14 2.09 -22.83
CA ILE A 68 7.32 0.75 -22.24
C ILE A 68 7.34 0.88 -20.72
N LEU A 69 6.33 0.28 -20.08
CA LEU A 69 6.29 0.08 -18.63
C LEU A 69 6.93 -1.26 -18.27
N ARG A 70 7.65 -1.25 -17.16
CA ARG A 70 8.30 -2.39 -16.54
C ARG A 70 7.36 -2.89 -15.46
N GLY A 71 6.88 -4.12 -15.57
CA GLY A 71 5.93 -4.62 -14.61
C GLY A 71 6.10 -6.08 -14.28
N ILE A 72 5.20 -6.55 -13.43
CA ILE A 72 5.13 -7.92 -12.95
C ILE A 72 3.66 -8.31 -12.80
N GLU A 73 3.33 -9.55 -13.15
CA GLU A 73 2.14 -10.21 -12.64
C GLU A 73 2.55 -11.08 -11.45
N SER A 74 2.56 -10.47 -10.28
CA SER A 74 2.96 -11.09 -9.03
C SER A 74 1.90 -12.08 -8.55
N ASN A 75 2.34 -13.12 -7.86
CA ASN A 75 1.46 -14.13 -7.29
C ASN A 75 1.07 -13.70 -5.87
N ILE A 76 -0.23 -13.71 -5.55
CA ILE A 76 -0.72 -13.61 -4.18
C ILE A 76 -0.35 -14.90 -3.44
N LYS A 77 0.35 -14.79 -2.30
CA LYS A 77 0.96 -15.94 -1.61
C LYS A 77 0.13 -16.50 -0.47
N ASN A 78 -0.60 -15.64 0.25
CA ASN A 78 -1.32 -16.03 1.45
C ASN A 78 -2.43 -15.01 1.81
N THR A 79 -3.16 -15.29 2.90
CA THR A 79 -4.24 -14.44 3.42
C THR A 79 -3.77 -13.14 4.06
N ALA A 80 -2.47 -12.98 4.35
CA ALA A 80 -1.91 -11.71 4.77
C ALA A 80 -1.66 -10.75 3.59
N GLY A 81 -1.95 -11.18 2.35
CA GLY A 81 -1.80 -10.35 1.16
C GLY A 81 -0.35 -10.18 0.69
N GLU A 82 0.56 -11.02 1.15
CA GLU A 82 1.95 -11.01 0.67
C GLU A 82 1.99 -11.42 -0.80
N ILE A 83 2.85 -10.76 -1.58
CA ILE A 83 3.11 -11.05 -2.98
C ILE A 83 4.57 -11.46 -3.19
N ASP A 84 4.88 -12.08 -4.33
CA ASP A 84 6.25 -12.48 -4.67
C ASP A 84 7.07 -11.39 -5.40
N CYS A 85 6.64 -10.12 -5.28
CA CYS A 85 7.43 -8.93 -5.61
C CYS A 85 7.96 -8.31 -4.32
N THR A 86 9.27 -8.40 -4.08
CA THR A 86 9.88 -7.92 -2.83
C THR A 86 11.20 -7.20 -3.05
N GLY A 87 11.56 -6.34 -2.10
CA GLY A 87 12.87 -5.70 -2.05
C GLY A 87 13.24 -4.98 -3.35
N PRO A 88 14.43 -5.24 -3.94
CA PRO A 88 14.90 -4.50 -5.13
C PRO A 88 14.02 -4.61 -6.38
N MET A 89 13.02 -5.51 -6.39
CA MET A 89 12.04 -5.56 -7.49
C MET A 89 11.09 -4.37 -7.42
N LEU A 90 10.63 -3.99 -6.22
CA LEU A 90 9.71 -2.86 -6.02
C LEU A 90 10.32 -1.56 -6.57
N ASP A 91 11.62 -1.34 -6.35
CA ASP A 91 12.34 -0.15 -6.83
C ASP A 91 12.53 -0.10 -8.37
N ALA A 92 12.40 -1.24 -9.04
CA ALA A 92 12.76 -1.39 -10.46
C ALA A 92 11.56 -1.37 -11.41
N LEU A 93 10.34 -1.54 -10.88
CA LEU A 93 9.11 -1.73 -11.64
C LEU A 93 8.21 -0.49 -11.54
N ASP A 94 7.47 -0.23 -12.60
CA ASP A 94 6.50 0.87 -12.69
C ASP A 94 5.05 0.40 -12.44
N LEU A 95 4.78 -0.90 -12.65
CA LEU A 95 3.44 -1.47 -12.54
C LEU A 95 3.49 -2.85 -11.87
N ILE A 96 2.77 -2.97 -10.76
CA ILE A 96 2.64 -4.23 -10.01
C ILE A 96 1.20 -4.70 -10.14
N ILE A 97 1.02 -5.78 -10.90
CA ILE A 97 -0.23 -6.54 -10.96
C ILE A 97 -0.10 -7.71 -9.97
N ALA A 98 -1.17 -8.08 -9.29
CA ALA A 98 -1.20 -9.28 -8.46
C ALA A 98 -2.42 -10.15 -8.74
N GLY A 99 -2.25 -11.48 -8.76
CA GLY A 99 -3.32 -12.41 -9.06
C GLY A 99 -3.17 -13.76 -8.36
N PHE A 100 -4.22 -14.57 -8.47
CA PHE A 100 -4.17 -15.96 -8.01
C PHE A 100 -3.71 -16.92 -9.11
N HIS A 101 -2.69 -17.70 -8.79
CA HIS A 101 -2.16 -18.75 -9.65
C HIS A 101 -2.03 -20.04 -8.84
N GLU A 102 -2.64 -21.12 -9.33
CA GLU A 102 -2.78 -22.41 -8.65
C GLU A 102 -1.46 -22.99 -8.08
N PRO A 103 -0.28 -22.85 -8.74
CA PRO A 103 0.99 -23.32 -8.17
C PRO A 103 1.44 -22.60 -6.89
N VAL A 104 1.03 -21.35 -6.69
CA VAL A 104 1.45 -20.52 -5.54
C VAL A 104 0.33 -20.44 -4.49
N PHE A 105 -0.90 -20.20 -4.96
CA PHE A 105 -2.11 -20.19 -4.14
C PHE A 105 -3.12 -21.19 -4.71
N PRO A 106 -3.18 -22.41 -4.16
CA PRO A 106 -4.18 -23.39 -4.58
C PRO A 106 -5.60 -22.88 -4.29
N PRO A 107 -6.60 -23.16 -5.15
CA PRO A 107 -8.00 -22.85 -4.87
C PRO A 107 -8.47 -23.39 -3.51
N LYS A 108 -9.16 -22.53 -2.76
CA LYS A 108 -9.76 -22.75 -1.44
C LYS A 108 -11.22 -22.29 -1.45
N ASP A 109 -11.77 -21.97 -0.29
CA ASP A 109 -13.12 -21.42 -0.16
C ASP A 109 -13.19 -19.92 -0.47
N LYS A 110 -14.41 -19.45 -0.73
CA LYS A 110 -14.71 -18.06 -1.08
C LYS A 110 -14.19 -17.04 -0.05
N ALA A 111 -14.29 -17.33 1.25
CA ALA A 111 -13.87 -16.40 2.28
C ALA A 111 -12.35 -16.21 2.27
N THR A 112 -11.61 -17.31 2.16
CA THR A 112 -10.15 -17.31 2.08
C THR A 112 -9.63 -16.51 0.87
N HIS A 113 -10.23 -16.66 -0.32
CA HIS A 113 -9.84 -15.86 -1.49
C HIS A 113 -10.14 -14.37 -1.31
N THR A 114 -11.31 -14.07 -0.75
CA THR A 114 -11.76 -12.68 -0.52
C THR A 114 -10.83 -11.98 0.47
N GLU A 115 -10.50 -12.64 1.58
CA GLU A 115 -9.56 -12.13 2.59
C GLU A 115 -8.18 -11.84 1.97
N ALA A 116 -7.60 -12.82 1.27
CA ALA A 116 -6.29 -12.68 0.66
C ALA A 116 -6.23 -11.55 -0.38
N MET A 117 -7.26 -11.43 -1.23
CA MET A 117 -7.32 -10.39 -2.26
C MET A 117 -7.49 -8.99 -1.66
N ILE A 118 -8.33 -8.84 -0.63
CA ILE A 118 -8.51 -7.56 0.07
C ILE A 118 -7.24 -7.17 0.83
N ALA A 119 -6.59 -8.11 1.52
CA ALA A 119 -5.32 -7.86 2.20
C ALA A 119 -4.22 -7.44 1.22
N THR A 120 -4.17 -8.07 0.05
CA THR A 120 -3.22 -7.70 -1.02
C THR A 120 -3.38 -6.24 -1.45
N MET A 121 -4.61 -5.77 -1.62
CA MET A 121 -4.88 -4.36 -1.94
C MET A 121 -4.55 -3.43 -0.78
N ALA A 122 -4.88 -3.83 0.45
CA ALA A 122 -4.64 -3.04 1.65
C ALA A 122 -3.16 -2.85 1.99
N ASN A 123 -2.27 -3.71 1.49
CA ASN A 123 -0.82 -3.60 1.71
C ASN A 123 -0.19 -2.41 0.95
N GLY A 124 -0.84 -1.88 -0.09
CA GLY A 124 -0.41 -0.67 -0.80
C GLY A 124 0.62 -0.86 -1.92
N ASP A 125 1.18 -2.06 -2.07
CA ASP A 125 2.19 -2.34 -3.13
C ASP A 125 1.58 -2.61 -4.52
N VAL A 126 0.27 -2.91 -4.60
CA VAL A 126 -0.37 -3.43 -5.81
C VAL A 126 -1.22 -2.37 -6.50
N HIS A 127 -1.09 -2.28 -7.83
CA HIS A 127 -1.81 -1.33 -8.67
C HIS A 127 -3.05 -1.94 -9.32
N ILE A 128 -2.98 -3.23 -9.68
CA ILE A 128 -4.03 -3.94 -10.40
C ILE A 128 -4.18 -5.36 -9.83
N ILE A 129 -5.42 -5.82 -9.62
CA ILE A 129 -5.70 -7.24 -9.42
C ILE A 129 -6.02 -7.91 -10.76
N SER A 130 -5.24 -8.90 -11.16
CA SER A 130 -5.45 -9.63 -12.43
C SER A 130 -6.57 -10.66 -12.35
N HIS A 131 -7.31 -10.76 -13.47
CA HIS A 131 -8.40 -11.70 -13.74
C HIS A 131 -9.26 -12.14 -12.53
N PRO A 132 -9.79 -11.21 -11.71
CA PRO A 132 -10.58 -11.54 -10.51
C PRO A 132 -11.88 -12.30 -10.82
N GLY A 133 -12.29 -12.39 -12.09
CA GLY A 133 -13.46 -13.15 -12.54
C GLY A 133 -13.24 -14.66 -12.67
N ASN A 134 -12.03 -15.17 -12.42
CA ASN A 134 -11.69 -16.57 -12.58
C ASN A 134 -12.57 -17.47 -11.69
N PRO A 135 -13.41 -18.37 -12.25
CA PRO A 135 -14.34 -19.19 -11.47
C PRO A 135 -13.65 -20.21 -10.56
N LYS A 136 -12.35 -20.50 -10.74
CA LYS A 136 -11.58 -21.33 -9.80
C LYS A 136 -11.37 -20.65 -8.45
N PHE A 137 -11.39 -19.32 -8.40
CA PHE A 137 -11.15 -18.52 -7.20
C PHE A 137 -12.40 -17.70 -6.90
N GLU A 138 -13.45 -18.37 -6.41
CA GLU A 138 -14.67 -17.68 -6.02
C GLU A 138 -14.36 -16.60 -4.97
N ILE A 139 -14.88 -15.39 -5.15
CA ILE A 139 -14.68 -14.23 -4.28
C ILE A 139 -16.01 -13.53 -3.98
N ASP A 140 -16.03 -12.73 -2.92
CA ASP A 140 -17.09 -11.76 -2.68
C ASP A 140 -16.87 -10.51 -3.54
N ILE A 141 -17.48 -10.51 -4.73
CA ILE A 141 -17.27 -9.45 -5.75
C ILE A 141 -17.60 -8.05 -5.19
N PRO A 142 -18.76 -7.80 -4.53
CA PRO A 142 -19.03 -6.49 -3.93
C PRO A 142 -17.97 -6.05 -2.92
N ALA A 143 -17.53 -6.95 -2.02
CA ALA A 143 -16.52 -6.61 -1.02
C ALA A 143 -15.16 -6.30 -1.67
N VAL A 144 -14.76 -7.07 -2.67
CA VAL A 144 -13.52 -6.85 -3.42
C VAL A 144 -13.58 -5.53 -4.21
N ALA A 145 -14.68 -5.24 -4.90
CA ALA A 145 -14.83 -3.98 -5.63
C ALA A 145 -14.82 -2.75 -4.71
N ALA A 146 -15.47 -2.84 -3.54
CA ALA A 146 -15.43 -1.78 -2.53
C ALA A 146 -14.02 -1.57 -1.97
N ALA A 147 -13.28 -2.65 -1.69
CA ALA A 147 -11.90 -2.57 -1.25
C ALA A 147 -10.98 -1.99 -2.34
N ALA A 148 -11.17 -2.39 -3.59
CA ALA A 148 -10.41 -1.86 -4.73
C ALA A 148 -10.62 -0.34 -4.89
N ALA A 149 -11.86 0.13 -4.80
CA ALA A 149 -12.16 1.56 -4.80
C ALA A 149 -11.53 2.28 -3.60
N LYS A 150 -11.61 1.71 -2.40
CA LYS A 150 -11.03 2.28 -1.17
C LYS A 150 -9.51 2.43 -1.25
N TYR A 151 -8.80 1.40 -1.70
CA TYR A 151 -7.34 1.38 -1.73
C TYR A 151 -6.75 1.87 -3.06
N ASN A 152 -7.58 2.50 -3.90
CA ASN A 152 -7.20 2.98 -5.23
C ASN A 152 -6.52 1.90 -6.12
N VAL A 153 -6.98 0.65 -6.02
CA VAL A 153 -6.50 -0.47 -6.85
C VAL A 153 -7.48 -0.71 -8.00
N ALA A 154 -6.98 -0.90 -9.22
CA ALA A 154 -7.84 -1.24 -10.35
C ALA A 154 -8.14 -2.74 -10.39
N LEU A 155 -9.37 -3.11 -10.78
CA LEU A 155 -9.70 -4.51 -11.08
C LEU A 155 -9.58 -4.75 -12.58
N GLU A 156 -8.97 -5.86 -12.96
CA GLU A 156 -8.78 -6.20 -14.37
C GLU A 156 -10.06 -6.77 -15.01
N LEU A 157 -10.40 -6.27 -16.19
CA LEU A 157 -11.25 -6.96 -17.16
C LEU A 157 -10.37 -7.57 -18.26
N ASN A 158 -10.11 -8.87 -18.12
CA ASN A 158 -9.10 -9.62 -18.86
C ASN A 158 -9.68 -10.27 -20.13
N ASN A 159 -9.14 -9.95 -21.32
CA ASN A 159 -9.71 -10.40 -22.60
C ASN A 159 -9.48 -11.91 -22.84
N SER A 160 -8.35 -12.47 -22.37
CA SER A 160 -8.02 -13.90 -22.49
C SER A 160 -9.01 -14.80 -21.74
N SER A 161 -9.60 -14.29 -20.65
CA SER A 161 -10.62 -14.99 -19.85
C SER A 161 -11.89 -15.36 -20.64
N PHE A 162 -12.23 -14.60 -21.67
CA PHE A 162 -13.41 -14.87 -22.51
C PHE A 162 -13.16 -15.86 -23.64
N THR A 163 -11.90 -16.11 -23.98
CA THR A 163 -11.55 -16.78 -25.23
C THR A 163 -10.95 -18.17 -25.00
N HIS A 164 -9.98 -18.32 -24.08
CA HIS A 164 -9.26 -19.59 -23.95
C HIS A 164 -8.75 -19.93 -22.54
N SER A 165 -8.39 -18.97 -21.69
CA SER A 165 -7.65 -19.29 -20.46
C SER A 165 -8.53 -19.76 -19.29
N ARG A 166 -9.70 -19.16 -19.10
CA ARG A 166 -10.51 -19.32 -17.87
C ARG A 166 -12.00 -19.47 -18.22
N ILE A 167 -12.35 -20.59 -18.85
CA ILE A 167 -13.72 -20.88 -19.30
C ILE A 167 -14.70 -20.71 -18.13
N GLY A 168 -15.77 -19.96 -18.35
CA GLY A 168 -16.78 -19.66 -17.33
C GLY A 168 -16.62 -18.32 -16.62
N SER A 169 -15.56 -17.54 -16.92
CA SER A 169 -15.36 -16.22 -16.30
C SER A 169 -16.38 -15.17 -16.73
N GLY A 170 -17.06 -15.36 -17.87
CA GLY A 170 -17.96 -14.36 -18.47
C GLY A 170 -18.97 -13.71 -17.51
N PRO A 171 -19.81 -14.48 -16.80
CA PRO A 171 -20.73 -13.95 -15.80
C PRO A 171 -20.03 -13.18 -14.66
N ASN A 172 -18.91 -13.69 -14.15
CA ASN A 172 -18.15 -13.04 -13.08
C ASN A 172 -17.51 -11.74 -13.55
N CYS A 173 -16.93 -11.72 -14.75
CA CYS A 173 -16.35 -10.53 -15.34
C CYS A 173 -17.38 -9.41 -15.52
N ARG A 174 -18.62 -9.75 -15.92
CA ARG A 174 -19.72 -8.77 -15.93
C ARG A 174 -20.01 -8.27 -14.52
N ALA A 175 -20.20 -9.17 -13.55
CA ALA A 175 -20.51 -8.81 -12.17
C ALA A 175 -19.43 -7.94 -11.53
N ILE A 176 -18.15 -8.19 -11.84
CA ILE A 176 -17.02 -7.37 -11.40
C ILE A 176 -17.09 -5.98 -12.01
N ALA A 177 -17.30 -5.87 -13.33
CA ALA A 177 -17.40 -4.57 -13.98
C ALA A 177 -18.60 -3.75 -13.46
N GLU A 178 -19.74 -4.39 -13.18
CA GLU A 178 -20.89 -3.76 -12.53
C GLU A 178 -20.58 -3.32 -11.09
N ALA A 179 -19.93 -4.18 -10.29
CA ALA A 179 -19.56 -3.84 -8.92
C ALA A 179 -18.54 -2.69 -8.85
N VAL A 180 -17.55 -2.65 -9.75
CA VAL A 180 -16.59 -1.54 -9.85
C VAL A 180 -17.30 -0.26 -10.28
N ARG A 181 -18.25 -0.34 -11.22
CA ARG A 181 -19.08 0.81 -11.60
C ARG A 181 -19.79 1.35 -10.37
N ASP A 182 -20.44 0.49 -9.60
CA ASP A 182 -21.28 0.94 -8.49
C ASP A 182 -20.43 1.40 -7.28
N ALA A 183 -19.22 0.85 -7.09
CA ALA A 183 -18.30 1.21 -6.01
C ALA A 183 -17.44 2.47 -6.29
N GLY A 184 -17.44 2.99 -7.53
CA GLY A 184 -16.63 4.17 -7.88
C GLY A 184 -15.16 3.88 -8.22
N GLY A 185 -14.72 2.62 -8.27
CA GLY A 185 -13.32 2.24 -8.56
C GLY A 185 -12.92 2.26 -10.04
N TRP A 186 -11.68 1.81 -10.31
CA TRP A 186 -11.07 1.78 -11.64
C TRP A 186 -11.13 0.40 -12.29
N LEU A 187 -11.30 0.38 -13.62
CA LEU A 187 -11.02 -0.80 -14.44
C LEU A 187 -9.71 -0.66 -15.22
N ALA A 188 -8.93 -1.73 -15.21
CA ALA A 188 -7.81 -1.95 -16.11
C ALA A 188 -8.17 -3.01 -17.15
N LEU A 189 -7.79 -2.81 -18.40
CA LEU A 189 -7.93 -3.81 -19.45
C LEU A 189 -6.56 -4.45 -19.71
N GLY A 190 -6.55 -5.77 -19.74
CA GLY A 190 -5.38 -6.57 -20.08
C GLY A 190 -5.74 -7.60 -21.13
N SER A 191 -4.90 -7.72 -22.15
CA SER A 191 -5.08 -8.78 -23.16
C SER A 191 -4.66 -10.14 -22.60
N ASP A 192 -3.75 -10.16 -21.61
CA ASP A 192 -3.12 -11.37 -21.06
C ASP A 192 -2.46 -12.15 -22.20
N SER A 193 -1.75 -11.38 -23.04
CA SER A 193 -1.12 -11.87 -24.26
C SER A 193 0.09 -12.73 -23.91
N HIS A 194 0.08 -13.96 -24.41
CA HIS A 194 1.24 -14.86 -24.39
C HIS A 194 1.96 -14.91 -25.76
N THR A 195 1.40 -14.21 -26.75
CA THR A 195 2.04 -13.88 -28.03
C THR A 195 1.68 -12.44 -28.39
N ALA A 196 2.60 -11.70 -29.01
CA ALA A 196 2.36 -10.31 -29.37
C ALA A 196 1.18 -10.11 -30.35
N PHE A 197 0.72 -11.17 -31.04
CA PHE A 197 -0.42 -11.11 -31.96
C PHE A 197 -1.71 -10.60 -31.31
N THR A 198 -1.93 -10.85 -30.02
CA THR A 198 -3.14 -10.44 -29.29
C THR A 198 -2.99 -9.12 -28.53
N LEU A 199 -1.82 -8.46 -28.63
CA LEU A 199 -1.56 -7.17 -27.97
C LEU A 199 -2.66 -6.15 -28.28
N GLY A 200 -3.24 -5.54 -27.25
CA GLY A 200 -4.27 -4.51 -27.36
C GLY A 200 -5.63 -5.00 -27.88
N ASP A 201 -5.84 -6.32 -27.96
CA ASP A 201 -7.16 -6.87 -28.27
C ASP A 201 -8.02 -6.92 -27.00
N PHE A 202 -9.05 -6.07 -26.99
CA PHE A 202 -10.03 -5.96 -25.91
C PHE A 202 -11.46 -6.15 -26.43
N THR A 203 -11.62 -6.88 -27.54
CA THR A 203 -12.90 -7.01 -28.23
C THR A 203 -13.99 -7.58 -27.32
N GLU A 204 -13.68 -8.58 -26.51
CA GLU A 204 -14.68 -9.19 -25.60
C GLU A 204 -14.91 -8.31 -24.37
N CYS A 205 -13.86 -7.70 -23.82
CA CYS A 205 -14.00 -6.73 -22.74
C CYS A 205 -14.93 -5.57 -23.15
N ARG A 206 -14.79 -5.07 -24.38
CA ARG A 206 -15.58 -3.93 -24.87
C ARG A 206 -17.08 -4.25 -24.93
N LYS A 207 -17.46 -5.46 -25.35
CA LYS A 207 -18.88 -5.88 -25.39
C LYS A 207 -19.52 -5.74 -24.01
N ILE A 208 -18.85 -6.23 -22.97
CA ILE A 208 -19.36 -6.14 -21.59
C ILE A 208 -19.47 -4.69 -21.14
N LEU A 209 -18.44 -3.88 -21.36
CA LEU A 209 -18.43 -2.47 -20.97
C LEU A 209 -19.57 -1.68 -21.63
N ASP A 210 -19.82 -1.91 -22.91
CA ASP A 210 -20.91 -1.29 -23.67
C ASP A 210 -22.28 -1.73 -23.13
N GLU A 211 -22.45 -3.02 -22.86
CA GLU A 211 -23.72 -3.55 -22.36
C GLU A 211 -24.11 -3.01 -20.98
N ILE A 212 -23.14 -2.77 -20.11
CA ILE A 212 -23.40 -2.24 -18.75
C ILE A 212 -23.28 -0.71 -18.67
N ASN A 213 -23.00 -0.04 -19.79
CA ASN A 213 -22.69 1.39 -19.88
C ASN A 213 -21.64 1.81 -18.83
N PHE A 214 -20.50 1.10 -18.80
CA PHE A 214 -19.43 1.44 -17.85
C PHE A 214 -18.87 2.84 -18.15
N PRO A 215 -18.63 3.69 -17.14
CA PRO A 215 -18.13 5.05 -17.33
C PRO A 215 -16.71 5.04 -17.91
N GLU A 216 -16.57 5.62 -19.09
CA GLU A 216 -15.33 5.63 -19.85
C GLU A 216 -14.20 6.36 -19.08
N GLU A 217 -14.56 7.36 -18.27
CA GLU A 217 -13.65 8.10 -17.41
C GLU A 217 -12.93 7.25 -16.37
N ARG A 218 -13.47 6.07 -16.01
CA ARG A 218 -12.90 5.12 -15.04
C ARG A 218 -12.21 3.91 -15.64
N ILE A 219 -11.89 3.97 -16.93
CA ILE A 219 -11.08 2.97 -17.63
C ILE A 219 -9.66 3.52 -17.82
N LEU A 220 -8.66 2.87 -17.23
CA LEU A 220 -7.26 3.33 -17.27
C LEU A 220 -6.69 3.37 -18.69
N ASN A 221 -7.08 2.42 -19.53
CA ASN A 221 -6.52 2.22 -20.86
C ASN A 221 -6.92 3.28 -21.90
N VAL A 222 -7.80 4.22 -21.56
CA VAL A 222 -8.27 5.28 -22.47
C VAL A 222 -7.12 6.14 -22.99
N SER A 223 -6.13 6.45 -22.15
CA SER A 223 -4.94 7.18 -22.61
C SER A 223 -3.71 6.89 -21.76
N PRO A 224 -2.49 7.01 -22.32
CA PRO A 224 -1.26 6.91 -21.55
C PRO A 224 -1.22 7.88 -20.36
N ARG A 225 -1.66 9.13 -20.54
CA ARG A 225 -1.64 10.15 -19.47
C ARG A 225 -2.53 9.76 -18.29
N ARG A 226 -3.69 9.15 -18.55
CA ARG A 226 -4.59 8.69 -17.48
C ARG A 226 -3.93 7.60 -16.64
N LEU A 227 -3.36 6.59 -17.31
CA LEU A 227 -2.66 5.52 -16.60
C LEU A 227 -1.48 6.07 -15.81
N LEU A 228 -0.63 6.90 -16.42
CA LEU A 228 0.53 7.46 -15.72
C LEU A 228 0.10 8.33 -14.53
N GLY A 229 -0.97 9.13 -14.67
CA GLY A 229 -1.53 9.89 -13.55
C GLY A 229 -2.09 8.99 -12.44
N PHE A 230 -2.68 7.84 -12.77
CA PHE A 230 -3.12 6.86 -11.79
C PHE A 230 -1.94 6.23 -11.03
N LEU A 231 -0.83 5.93 -11.72
CA LEU A 231 0.39 5.39 -11.08
C LEU A 231 1.11 6.45 -10.24
N GLU A 232 1.10 7.72 -10.67
CA GLU A 232 1.64 8.85 -9.90
C GLU A 232 0.81 9.16 -8.64
N ALA A 233 -0.51 8.92 -8.70
CA ALA A 233 -1.46 9.19 -7.60
C ALA A 233 -1.65 8.01 -6.63
N GLN A 234 -0.89 6.91 -6.78
CA GLN A 234 -0.92 5.85 -5.79
C GLN A 234 -0.35 6.37 -4.47
N PRO A 235 -0.96 6.03 -3.32
CA PRO A 235 -0.38 6.33 -2.03
C PRO A 235 0.89 5.49 -1.89
N VAL A 236 2.03 6.03 -2.31
CA VAL A 236 3.24 5.87 -1.52
C VAL A 236 2.81 6.23 -0.12
N MET A 237 2.85 5.27 0.81
CA MET A 237 2.46 5.47 2.21
C MET A 237 2.85 6.90 2.63
N ASN A 238 1.86 7.77 2.91
CA ASN A 238 2.14 9.20 3.10
C ASN A 238 3.28 9.32 4.12
N GLU A 239 4.28 10.14 3.82
CA GLU A 239 5.40 10.46 4.70
C GLU A 239 4.92 10.70 6.14
N PHE A 240 3.79 11.42 6.28
CA PHE A 240 3.09 11.66 7.53
C PHE A 240 2.64 10.37 8.23
N SER A 241 2.02 9.44 7.50
CA SER A 241 1.54 8.15 8.02
C SER A 241 2.68 7.23 8.43
N ILE A 242 3.80 7.19 7.68
CA ILE A 242 4.99 6.39 8.03
C ILE A 242 5.55 6.85 9.39
N ILE A 243 5.78 8.15 9.54
CA ILE A 243 6.33 8.75 10.78
C ILE A 243 5.43 8.40 11.97
N CYS A 244 4.14 8.71 11.84
CA CYS A 244 3.16 8.50 12.88
C CYS A 244 3.02 7.03 13.28
N ARG A 245 3.02 6.10 12.32
CA ARG A 245 2.89 4.67 12.57
C ARG A 245 4.12 4.09 13.27
N VAL A 246 5.32 4.48 12.86
CA VAL A 246 6.58 4.03 13.47
C VAL A 246 6.70 4.57 14.90
N LEU A 247 6.55 5.88 15.09
CA LEU A 247 6.66 6.50 16.41
C LEU A 247 5.57 6.01 17.35
N GLY A 248 4.32 6.00 16.88
CA GLY A 248 3.16 5.53 17.65
C GLY A 248 3.35 4.10 18.14
N SER A 249 3.83 3.21 17.28
CA SER A 249 4.10 1.81 17.63
C SER A 249 5.19 1.67 18.70
N LEU A 250 6.28 2.44 18.60
CA LEU A 250 7.41 2.38 19.55
C LEU A 250 7.10 2.95 20.94
N PHE A 251 6.14 3.88 21.04
CA PHE A 251 5.65 4.39 22.34
C PHE A 251 4.49 3.58 22.90
N TYR A 252 3.66 2.96 22.06
CA TYR A 252 2.47 2.25 22.49
C TYR A 252 2.75 0.81 22.96
N ARG A 253 3.60 0.09 22.22
CA ARG A 253 3.80 -1.34 22.44
C ARG A 253 5.05 -1.61 23.27
N GLN A 254 4.97 -2.65 24.10
CA GLN A 254 6.14 -3.19 24.78
C GLN A 254 7.19 -3.61 23.75
N PRO A 255 8.50 -3.39 23.98
CA PRO A 255 9.51 -3.72 22.99
C PRO A 255 9.57 -5.21 22.63
N GLN A 256 9.12 -6.10 23.52
CA GLN A 256 9.05 -7.55 23.28
C GLN A 256 7.75 -8.00 22.63
N ASP A 257 6.82 -7.09 22.30
CA ASP A 257 5.62 -7.41 21.54
C ASP A 257 6.04 -8.03 20.19
N PRO A 258 5.60 -9.25 19.86
CA PRO A 258 5.92 -9.91 18.59
C PRO A 258 5.61 -9.05 17.36
N LEU A 259 4.61 -8.16 17.46
CA LEU A 259 4.24 -7.26 16.37
C LEU A 259 5.29 -6.19 16.06
N LEU A 260 6.21 -5.89 17.00
CA LEU A 260 7.31 -4.95 16.77
C LEU A 260 8.56 -5.60 16.18
N VAL A 261 8.64 -6.93 16.09
CA VAL A 261 9.85 -7.63 15.60
C VAL A 261 10.28 -7.15 14.20
N PRO A 262 9.38 -6.95 13.21
CA PRO A 262 9.78 -6.43 11.91
C PRO A 262 10.37 -5.01 12.00
N LEU A 263 9.74 -4.12 12.79
CA LEU A 263 10.19 -2.74 12.96
C LEU A 263 11.56 -2.67 13.64
N PHE A 264 11.77 -3.44 14.72
CA PHE A 264 13.06 -3.53 15.39
C PHE A 264 14.16 -4.10 14.48
N THR A 265 13.82 -5.06 13.62
CA THR A 265 14.75 -5.60 12.62
C THR A 265 15.14 -4.52 11.62
N LEU A 266 14.17 -3.78 11.11
CA LEU A 266 14.35 -2.71 10.14
C LEU A 266 15.21 -1.56 10.70
N ILE A 267 15.00 -1.18 11.97
CA ILE A 267 15.86 -0.20 12.66
C ILE A 267 17.29 -0.73 12.82
N ARG A 268 17.46 -1.97 13.28
CA ARG A 268 18.78 -2.57 13.52
C ARG A 268 19.61 -2.73 12.24
N GLU A 269 18.95 -3.05 11.14
CA GLU A 269 19.58 -3.16 9.82
C GLU A 269 19.86 -1.79 9.17
N GLY A 270 19.46 -0.68 9.82
CA GLY A 270 19.63 0.68 9.28
C GLY A 270 18.70 0.98 8.11
N LYS A 271 17.72 0.12 7.84
CA LYS A 271 16.77 0.26 6.73
C LYS A 271 15.69 1.31 7.00
N LEU A 272 15.48 1.70 8.26
CA LEU A 272 14.53 2.77 8.59
C LEU A 272 14.90 4.08 7.89
N ALA A 273 16.18 4.43 7.84
CA ALA A 273 16.64 5.67 7.23
C ALA A 273 16.32 5.79 5.73
N ALA A 274 16.26 4.67 5.00
CA ALA A 274 15.93 4.68 3.58
C ALA A 274 14.46 5.03 3.30
N SER A 275 13.58 4.87 4.29
CA SER A 275 12.14 5.12 4.19
C SER A 275 11.67 6.20 5.17
N TRP A 276 12.61 6.90 5.82
CA TRP A 276 12.29 7.96 6.78
C TRP A 276 12.22 9.30 6.04
N PRO A 277 11.10 10.03 6.09
CA PRO A 277 10.93 11.24 5.28
C PRO A 277 11.75 12.45 5.70
N LEU A 278 12.16 12.52 6.97
CA LEU A 278 12.81 13.69 7.54
C LEU A 278 14.34 13.55 7.57
N GLU A 279 15.05 14.67 7.41
CA GLU A 279 16.51 14.72 7.51
C GLU A 279 16.98 14.53 8.98
N GLN A 280 17.02 13.28 9.44
CA GLN A 280 17.34 12.90 10.82
C GLN A 280 18.38 11.77 10.93
N ASP A 281 19.25 11.64 9.92
CA ASP A 281 20.20 10.52 9.78
C ASP A 281 21.04 10.26 11.04
N GLU A 282 21.51 11.31 11.72
CA GLU A 282 22.32 11.16 12.92
C GLU A 282 21.52 10.53 14.08
N LEU A 283 20.27 10.96 14.26
CA LEU A 283 19.38 10.41 15.29
C LEU A 283 18.96 8.98 14.95
N LEU A 284 18.65 8.69 13.69
CA LEU A 284 18.32 7.34 13.23
C LEU A 284 19.50 6.39 13.41
N GLY A 285 20.73 6.85 13.14
CA GLY A 285 21.95 6.09 13.41
C GLY A 285 22.16 5.81 14.91
N ARG A 286 21.85 6.76 15.80
CA ARG A 286 21.88 6.53 17.25
C ARG A 286 20.79 5.54 17.70
N LEU A 287 19.60 5.64 17.11
CA LEU A 287 18.49 4.74 17.37
C LEU A 287 18.84 3.31 16.98
N GLN A 288 19.39 3.10 15.77
CA GLN A 288 19.92 1.82 15.28
C GLN A 288 20.88 1.18 16.28
N ASN A 289 21.86 1.95 16.77
CA ASN A 289 22.90 1.46 17.67
C ASN A 289 22.41 1.17 19.11
N SER A 290 21.16 1.50 19.44
CA SER A 290 20.57 1.30 20.77
C SER A 290 19.31 0.43 20.76
N CYS A 291 19.07 -0.30 19.66
CA CYS A 291 17.81 -0.97 19.34
C CYS A 291 17.76 -2.46 19.75
N ASP A 292 18.05 -2.78 21.01
CA ASP A 292 17.97 -4.15 21.55
C ASP A 292 16.69 -4.32 22.41
N PRO A 293 15.62 -4.95 21.88
CA PRO A 293 14.35 -5.11 22.59
C PRO A 293 14.49 -5.74 23.97
N GLN A 294 15.41 -6.68 24.18
CA GLN A 294 15.59 -7.31 25.49
C GLN A 294 16.09 -6.31 26.53
N LEU A 295 16.93 -5.36 26.13
CA LEU A 295 17.49 -4.33 26.99
C LEU A 295 16.54 -3.15 27.21
N LEU A 296 15.59 -2.94 26.30
CA LEU A 296 14.60 -1.85 26.37
C LEU A 296 13.42 -2.14 27.30
N ALA A 297 13.15 -3.41 27.61
CA ALA A 297 12.00 -3.83 28.44
C ALA A 297 11.92 -3.09 29.78
N ALA A 298 13.04 -3.05 30.50
CA ALA A 298 13.09 -2.48 31.84
C ALA A 298 12.88 -0.96 31.80
N ASP A 299 13.46 -0.29 30.80
CA ASP A 299 13.34 1.14 30.63
C ASP A 299 11.92 1.54 30.22
N PHE A 300 11.32 0.84 29.25
CA PHE A 300 9.93 1.06 28.86
C PHE A 300 8.96 0.89 30.03
N ASN A 301 9.14 -0.17 30.82
CA ASN A 301 8.29 -0.40 31.99
C ASN A 301 8.46 0.69 33.06
N ALA A 302 9.69 1.12 33.34
CA ALA A 302 9.95 2.20 34.28
C ALA A 302 9.36 3.55 33.80
N LEU A 303 9.46 3.81 32.49
CA LEU A 303 8.99 5.04 31.88
C LEU A 303 7.47 5.13 31.84
N PHE A 304 6.78 4.09 31.35
CA PHE A 304 5.40 4.22 30.88
C PHE A 304 4.38 3.31 31.56
N VAL A 305 4.82 2.30 32.34
CA VAL A 305 3.92 1.21 32.77
C VAL A 305 3.61 1.26 34.26
N GLY A 306 2.31 1.19 34.57
CA GLY A 306 1.79 1.15 35.94
C GLY A 306 1.68 2.53 36.59
N GLU A 307 1.01 2.57 37.74
CA GLU A 307 0.68 3.82 38.46
C GLU A 307 1.90 4.62 38.94
N LYS A 308 3.07 3.97 39.01
CA LYS A 308 4.34 4.57 39.48
C LYS A 308 5.34 4.80 38.35
N CYS A 309 4.90 4.73 37.10
CA CYS A 309 5.76 5.05 35.97
C CYS A 309 6.29 6.49 36.10
N SER A 310 7.51 6.73 35.63
CA SER A 310 8.14 8.04 35.76
C SER A 310 7.57 9.09 34.80
N VAL A 311 7.00 8.64 33.67
CA VAL A 311 6.50 9.49 32.60
C VAL A 311 5.18 8.92 32.09
N PRO A 312 4.04 9.21 32.74
CA PRO A 312 2.74 8.70 32.32
C PRO A 312 2.44 9.10 30.87
N PRO A 313 2.10 8.16 29.97
CA PRO A 313 1.98 8.43 28.54
C PRO A 313 0.60 8.93 28.13
N PHE A 314 -0.17 9.55 29.02
CA PHE A 314 -1.56 9.98 28.78
C PHE A 314 -1.68 11.50 28.88
N ARG A 315 -2.37 12.15 27.93
CA ARG A 315 -2.64 13.61 27.95
C ARG A 315 -3.17 14.07 29.31
N SER A 316 -4.09 13.29 29.88
CA SER A 316 -4.70 13.52 31.21
C SER A 316 -3.72 13.65 32.37
N ALA A 317 -2.48 13.17 32.23
CA ALA A 317 -1.44 13.35 33.24
C ALA A 317 -0.69 14.68 33.14
N TRP A 318 -0.80 15.40 32.02
CA TRP A 318 -0.02 16.59 31.70
C TRP A 318 -0.88 17.85 31.58
N GLU A 319 -2.13 17.70 31.17
CA GLU A 319 -3.04 18.82 30.92
C GLU A 319 -4.16 18.84 31.97
N ALA A 320 -4.13 19.85 32.84
CA ALA A 320 -5.12 19.97 33.90
C ALA A 320 -6.52 20.26 33.34
N GLY A 321 -7.47 19.38 33.65
CA GLY A 321 -8.87 19.54 33.21
C GLY A 321 -9.19 18.90 31.87
N SER A 322 -8.24 18.22 31.21
CA SER A 322 -8.53 17.44 30.02
C SER A 322 -9.40 16.22 30.33
N ASP A 323 -10.28 15.86 29.40
CA ASP A 323 -11.10 14.65 29.47
C ASP A 323 -10.69 13.66 28.36
N GLU A 324 -10.34 12.43 28.75
CA GLU A 324 -10.06 11.34 27.80
C GLU A 324 -11.29 11.01 26.93
N GLY A 325 -12.50 11.25 27.46
CA GLY A 325 -13.75 11.03 26.76
C GLY A 325 -13.90 11.86 25.49
N GLU A 326 -13.36 13.08 25.47
CA GLU A 326 -13.35 13.97 24.30
C GLU A 326 -12.54 13.36 23.16
N VAL A 327 -11.33 12.90 23.45
CA VAL A 327 -10.43 12.23 22.49
C VAL A 327 -11.09 10.97 21.95
N ARG A 328 -11.64 10.13 22.85
CA ARG A 328 -12.31 8.89 22.47
C ARG A 328 -13.51 9.16 21.57
N GLN A 329 -14.32 10.16 21.88
CA GLN A 329 -15.47 10.52 21.08
C GLN A 329 -15.05 11.02 19.69
N PHE A 330 -14.06 11.91 19.63
CA PHE A 330 -13.48 12.41 18.38
C PHE A 330 -13.02 11.25 17.49
N LEU A 331 -12.17 10.36 18.02
CA LEU A 331 -11.64 9.22 17.26
C LEU A 331 -12.72 8.22 16.82
N LYS A 332 -13.77 8.00 17.63
CA LYS A 332 -14.93 7.18 17.24
C LYS A 332 -15.73 7.80 16.10
N GLN A 333 -15.93 9.13 16.11
CA GLN A 333 -16.61 9.83 15.02
C GLN A 333 -15.83 9.69 13.71
N ARG A 334 -14.50 9.63 13.78
CA ARG A 334 -13.60 9.36 12.65
C ARG A 334 -13.51 7.90 12.24
N GLY A 335 -14.28 7.01 12.90
CA GLY A 335 -14.34 5.59 12.57
C GLY A 335 -13.13 4.77 13.01
N MET A 336 -12.25 5.31 13.87
CA MET A 336 -11.09 4.57 14.38
C MET A 336 -11.54 3.46 15.34
N PRO A 337 -11.09 2.20 15.15
CA PRO A 337 -11.36 1.13 16.10
C PRO A 337 -10.57 1.36 17.38
N LEU A 338 -11.26 1.59 18.49
CA LEU A 338 -10.65 1.80 19.80
C LEU A 338 -10.93 0.62 20.73
N GLY A 339 -9.91 0.19 21.46
CA GLY A 339 -10.05 -0.75 22.57
C GLY A 339 -10.47 -0.08 23.88
N GLU A 340 -10.43 -0.86 24.96
CA GLU A 340 -10.75 -0.42 26.33
C GLU A 340 -9.63 0.41 26.99
N SER A 341 -8.45 0.47 26.38
CA SER A 341 -7.34 1.32 26.87
C SER A 341 -7.65 2.80 26.63
N PRO A 342 -7.18 3.72 27.50
CA PRO A 342 -7.37 5.17 27.32
C PRO A 342 -6.94 5.64 25.93
N ALA A 343 -7.79 6.44 25.29
CA ALA A 343 -7.60 6.94 23.93
C ALA A 343 -6.60 8.11 23.86
N ASP A 344 -6.37 8.78 24.98
CA ASP A 344 -5.48 9.94 25.12
C ASP A 344 -4.00 9.57 25.33
N HIS A 345 -3.64 8.30 25.08
CA HIS A 345 -2.26 7.82 25.15
C HIS A 345 -1.42 8.38 23.99
N PHE A 346 -0.21 8.87 24.25
CA PHE A 346 0.70 9.49 23.27
C PHE A 346 0.87 8.65 22.00
N GLY A 347 1.24 7.37 22.16
CA GLY A 347 1.37 6.45 21.04
C GLY A 347 0.04 6.19 20.30
N THR A 348 -1.10 6.22 20.99
CA THR A 348 -2.43 6.06 20.37
C THR A 348 -2.78 7.27 19.52
N LEU A 349 -2.48 8.49 19.98
CA LEU A 349 -2.70 9.72 19.22
C LEU A 349 -1.87 9.76 17.94
N LEU A 350 -0.62 9.29 17.98
CA LEU A 350 0.21 9.13 16.78
C LEU A 350 -0.37 8.06 15.83
N LEU A 351 -0.81 6.92 16.35
CA LEU A 351 -1.47 5.91 15.51
C LEU A 351 -2.81 6.42 14.95
N ALA A 352 -3.51 7.30 15.66
CA ALA A 352 -4.70 7.97 15.17
C ALA A 352 -4.37 8.95 14.04
N ALA A 353 -3.27 9.69 14.12
CA ALA A 353 -2.81 10.56 13.04
C ALA A 353 -2.53 9.76 11.76
N SER A 354 -1.84 8.62 11.87
CA SER A 354 -1.67 7.69 10.73
C SER A 354 -3.02 7.17 10.23
N TRP A 355 -3.93 6.79 11.12
CA TRP A 355 -5.26 6.29 10.75
C TRP A 355 -6.10 7.32 9.99
N LEU A 356 -6.09 8.58 10.43
CA LEU A 356 -6.81 9.66 9.75
C LEU A 356 -6.29 9.80 8.32
N GLU A 357 -4.97 9.83 8.16
CA GLU A 357 -4.27 9.93 6.87
C GLU A 357 -4.56 8.77 5.92
N ASP A 358 -4.75 7.56 6.45
CA ASP A 358 -4.98 6.37 5.63
C ASP A 358 -6.46 6.20 5.21
N GLN A 359 -7.38 6.95 5.82
CA GLN A 359 -8.83 6.78 5.59
C GLN A 359 -9.45 7.91 4.75
N SER A 360 -8.68 8.94 4.37
CA SER A 360 -9.01 10.03 3.42
C SER A 360 -10.51 10.38 3.33
N GLN A 361 -11.04 10.91 4.43
CA GLN A 361 -12.40 11.48 4.49
C GLN A 361 -12.40 12.92 3.95
N GLU A 362 -13.57 13.44 3.54
CA GLU A 362 -13.69 14.79 2.95
C GLU A 362 -13.12 15.92 3.83
N ASP A 363 -13.05 15.74 5.16
CA ASP A 363 -12.53 16.69 6.15
C ASP A 363 -11.32 16.16 6.93
N GLU A 364 -10.56 15.22 6.34
CA GLU A 364 -9.33 14.64 6.91
C GLU A 364 -8.35 15.69 7.41
N PHE A 365 -8.13 16.75 6.62
CA PHE A 365 -7.21 17.84 6.97
C PHE A 365 -7.60 18.55 8.27
N GLU A 366 -8.87 18.98 8.40
CA GLU A 366 -9.37 19.61 9.63
C GLU A 366 -9.28 18.65 10.83
N ALA A 367 -9.47 17.35 10.59
CA ALA A 367 -9.30 16.32 11.62
C ALA A 367 -7.84 16.20 12.08
N GLN A 368 -6.87 16.23 11.16
CA GLN A 368 -5.44 16.22 11.50
C GLN A 368 -5.05 17.47 12.28
N VAL A 369 -5.48 18.65 11.84
CA VAL A 369 -5.26 19.91 12.56
C VAL A 369 -5.82 19.81 13.98
N THR A 370 -7.08 19.40 14.13
CA THR A 370 -7.71 19.23 15.45
C THR A 370 -6.93 18.25 16.32
N LEU A 371 -6.52 17.10 15.76
CA LEU A 371 -5.77 16.09 16.50
C LEU A 371 -4.43 16.64 17.02
N PHE A 372 -3.71 17.38 16.18
CA PHE A 372 -2.43 17.97 16.55
C PHE A 372 -2.60 19.11 17.55
N ASP A 373 -3.46 20.09 17.26
CA ASP A 373 -3.60 21.31 18.07
C ASP A 373 -4.24 21.08 19.41
N ASP A 374 -5.32 20.28 19.46
CA ASP A 374 -6.11 20.15 20.68
C ASP A 374 -5.65 18.98 21.54
N TYR A 375 -5.15 17.91 20.92
CA TYR A 375 -4.91 16.64 21.63
C TYR A 375 -3.45 16.24 21.76
N LEU A 376 -2.51 16.80 20.97
CA LEU A 376 -1.11 16.35 20.96
C LEU A 376 -0.10 17.45 21.31
N MET A 377 -0.05 18.53 20.53
CA MET A 377 0.91 19.63 20.66
C MET A 377 0.92 20.34 22.02
N PRO A 378 -0.21 20.52 22.74
CA PRO A 378 -0.22 21.23 24.02
C PRO A 378 0.68 20.61 25.10
N TRP A 379 0.95 19.30 25.02
CA TRP A 379 1.63 18.57 26.08
C TRP A 379 2.81 17.69 25.60
N CYS A 380 2.88 17.35 24.31
CA CYS A 380 3.88 16.44 23.77
C CYS A 380 5.32 16.90 24.07
N GLY A 381 5.62 18.19 23.97
CA GLY A 381 6.95 18.73 24.24
C GLY A 381 7.40 18.50 25.69
N THR A 382 6.50 18.69 26.65
CA THR A 382 6.76 18.43 28.08
C THR A 382 6.93 16.93 28.34
N PHE A 383 6.04 16.11 27.77
CA PHE A 383 6.12 14.65 27.86
C PHE A 383 7.47 14.13 27.32
N LEU A 384 7.84 14.49 26.10
CA LEU A 384 9.09 14.05 25.46
C LEU A 384 10.33 14.54 26.23
N GLY A 385 10.32 15.78 26.74
CA GLY A 385 11.39 16.28 27.61
C GLY A 385 11.54 15.45 28.90
N LYS A 386 10.45 14.92 29.44
CA LYS A 386 10.48 14.01 30.60
C LYS A 386 10.93 12.60 30.23
N VAL A 387 10.55 12.09 29.06
CA VAL A 387 11.11 10.84 28.53
C VAL A 387 12.63 10.94 28.47
N GLU A 388 13.18 12.00 27.88
CA GLU A 388 14.63 12.19 27.80
C GLU A 388 15.31 12.25 29.17
N ALA A 389 14.70 12.95 30.13
CA ALA A 389 15.25 13.13 31.47
C ALA A 389 15.25 11.84 32.32
N HIS A 390 14.23 11.00 32.14
CA HIS A 390 14.03 9.80 32.98
C HIS A 390 14.48 8.50 32.31
N ALA A 391 14.64 8.47 30.98
CA ALA A 391 15.09 7.29 30.27
C ALA A 391 16.51 6.88 30.70
N THR A 392 16.68 5.59 30.94
CA THR A 392 17.95 4.98 31.34
C THR A 392 18.72 4.43 30.15
N THR A 393 18.04 4.18 29.03
CA THR A 393 18.66 3.74 27.77
C THR A 393 18.84 4.90 26.79
N PRO A 394 19.84 4.84 25.89
CA PRO A 394 19.98 5.81 24.80
C PRO A 394 18.81 5.80 23.82
N PHE A 395 18.11 4.67 23.69
CA PHE A 395 17.03 4.48 22.71
C PHE A 395 15.87 5.44 22.96
N TYR A 396 15.28 5.44 24.15
CA TYR A 396 14.12 6.29 24.44
C TYR A 396 14.47 7.79 24.50
N ARG A 397 15.72 8.14 24.84
CA ARG A 397 16.21 9.52 24.71
C ARG A 397 16.28 9.95 23.24
N THR A 398 16.80 9.09 22.38
CA THR A 398 16.91 9.35 20.95
C THR A 398 15.53 9.38 20.28
N LEU A 399 14.67 8.42 20.63
CA LEU A 399 13.30 8.36 20.14
C LEU A 399 12.53 9.64 20.49
N ALA A 400 12.67 10.14 21.71
CA ALA A 400 12.02 11.39 22.12
C ALA A 400 12.52 12.61 21.33
N ALA A 401 13.81 12.67 21.01
CA ALA A 401 14.37 13.71 20.15
C ALA A 401 13.83 13.63 18.71
N ILE A 402 13.84 12.43 18.12
CA ILE A 402 13.26 12.18 16.78
C ILE A 402 11.80 12.63 16.74
N SER A 403 11.00 12.21 17.73
CA SER A 403 9.58 12.55 17.79
C SER A 403 9.32 14.04 17.95
N ARG A 404 10.16 14.76 18.69
CA ARG A 404 9.99 16.22 18.84
C ARG A 404 10.17 16.93 17.51
N GLU A 405 11.27 16.63 16.81
CA GLU A 405 11.56 17.21 15.50
C GLU A 405 10.49 16.82 14.47
N ALA A 406 10.06 15.56 14.48
CA ALA A 406 9.04 15.07 13.56
C ALA A 406 7.66 15.71 13.80
N LEU A 407 7.23 15.82 15.05
CA LEU A 407 5.97 16.47 15.40
C LEU A 407 5.96 17.96 15.04
N GLN A 408 7.10 18.65 15.20
CA GLN A 408 7.21 20.04 14.79
C GLN A 408 7.10 20.17 13.27
N ALA A 409 7.86 19.38 12.52
CA ALA A 409 7.83 19.41 11.05
C ALA A 409 6.41 19.11 10.51
N MET A 410 5.75 18.08 11.06
CA MET A 410 4.38 17.72 10.69
C MET A 410 3.38 18.83 11.03
N ARG A 411 3.55 19.54 12.16
CA ARG A 411 2.66 20.65 12.51
C ARG A 411 2.86 21.86 11.62
N ASP A 412 4.12 22.16 11.28
CA ASP A 412 4.49 23.26 10.38
C ASP A 412 3.88 23.02 8.98
N GLU A 413 3.98 21.80 8.46
CA GLU A 413 3.36 21.39 7.18
C GLU A 413 1.82 21.54 7.19
N LEU A 414 1.16 21.11 8.27
CA LEU A 414 -0.28 21.34 8.44
C LEU A 414 -0.62 22.83 8.48
N GLN A 415 0.23 23.68 9.06
CA GLN A 415 0.00 25.12 9.13
C GLN A 415 0.18 25.79 7.76
N GLU A 416 1.22 25.44 7.00
CA GLU A 416 1.43 25.96 5.65
C GLU A 416 0.26 25.62 4.73
N SER A 417 -0.29 24.41 4.88
CA SER A 417 -1.47 23.95 4.13
C SER A 417 -2.78 24.65 4.52
N GLU A 418 -2.88 25.23 5.73
CA GLU A 418 -4.03 26.06 6.14
C GLU A 418 -3.98 27.47 5.51
N GLU A 419 -2.79 27.94 5.14
CA GLU A 419 -2.54 29.29 4.62
C GLU A 419 -2.65 29.39 3.09
N GLU A 420 -2.63 28.25 2.36
CA GLU A 420 -2.83 28.12 0.91
C GLU A 420 -4.31 27.98 0.50
#